data_AF-A0A846CVD9-F1
#
_entry.id   AF-A0A846CVD9-F1
#
_cell.length_a   1.000
_cell.length_b   1.000
_cell.length_c   1.000
_cell.angle_alpha   90.00
_cell.angle_beta   90.00
_cell.angle_gamma   90.00
#
_symmetry.space_group_name_H-M   'P 1'
#
loop_
_entity.id
_entity.type
_entity.pdbx_description
1 polymer ?
#
loop_
_entity_poly.entity_id
_entity_poly.type
_entity_poly.pdbx_seq_one_letter_code
_entity_poly.pdbx_strand_id
1 'polypeptide(L)'
;MTSAYILIASILVLGGLLATLGDRMGTRVGKARLSLFNLRPRTTATVVTIITGGLISASTLGILFATSESLRDGIFELDNILKKLRSARREVSQLEDEKDRVEQKLAEAKAEQIEVQKRLDETNRNFQQAQNQLKDVSAQVGVLRTEIKSLLRERQLLIQQRNQLNEQITQLQSQITQLKELVKKRDQEMLERDQAIQERDQAIQERDQAILKQDQTIQQRDQELAEKDQAIKQFDQKIAERDQVIAQRETFLKELEQELKELEQKLKQKESQLAKRNKQLESQEKQLAFLKRELAILEQYYQNYRVLRQGNVALFRGQVLTSGVVRIVDPTAVNQAVDQLLSQANKTAVDITRASSSNFQEPLVQITQAQVDQ
;
A
#
# COMPACT_ATOMS: atom_id res chain seq x y z
N MET A 1 -112.10 -93.12 -87.74
CA MET A 1 -112.31 -94.59 -87.81
C MET A 1 -113.70 -94.95 -88.33
N THR A 2 -114.78 -94.34 -87.84
CA THR A 2 -116.16 -94.58 -88.33
C THR A 2 -116.38 -94.25 -89.81
N SER A 3 -115.77 -93.18 -90.31
CA SER A 3 -115.85 -92.76 -91.72
C SER A 3 -115.16 -93.70 -92.71
N ALA A 4 -114.05 -94.36 -92.32
CA ALA A 4 -113.32 -95.28 -93.18
C ALA A 4 -114.14 -96.55 -93.48
N TYR A 5 -114.81 -97.11 -92.47
CA TYR A 5 -115.69 -98.26 -92.65
C TYR A 5 -116.93 -97.93 -93.50
N ILE A 6 -117.51 -96.74 -93.33
CA ILE A 6 -118.64 -96.27 -94.16
C ILE A 6 -118.20 -96.10 -95.62
N LEU A 7 -117.01 -95.55 -95.87
CA LEU A 7 -116.44 -95.40 -97.20
C LEU A 7 -116.24 -96.76 -97.89
N ILE A 8 -115.62 -97.71 -97.19
CA ILE A 8 -115.39 -99.08 -97.69
C ILE A 8 -116.72 -99.78 -97.97
N ALA A 9 -117.69 -99.70 -97.06
CA ALA A 9 -119.01 -100.31 -97.25
C ALA A 9 -119.76 -99.70 -98.45
N SER A 10 -119.69 -98.37 -98.62
CA SER A 10 -120.31 -97.67 -99.75
C SER A 10 -119.70 -98.06 -101.09
N ILE A 11 -118.36 -98.19 -101.15
CA ILE A 11 -117.65 -98.65 -102.36
C ILE A 11 -118.03 -100.09 -102.72
N LEU A 12 -118.15 -100.97 -101.72
CA LEU A 12 -118.48 -102.38 -101.94
C LEU A 12 -119.91 -102.53 -102.46
N VAL A 13 -120.86 -101.75 -101.92
CA VAL A 13 -122.26 -101.72 -102.39
C VAL A 13 -122.36 -101.13 -103.80
N LEU A 14 -121.74 -99.96 -104.06
CA LEU A 14 -121.78 -99.34 -105.39
C LEU A 14 -121.06 -100.20 -106.44
N GLY A 15 -119.93 -100.81 -106.07
CA GLY A 15 -119.15 -101.70 -106.93
C GLY A 15 -119.93 -102.95 -107.32
N GLY A 16 -120.66 -103.55 -106.37
CA GLY A 16 -121.57 -104.67 -106.65
C GLY A 16 -122.72 -104.28 -107.60
N LEU A 17 -123.33 -103.12 -107.38
CA LEU A 17 -124.40 -102.60 -108.24
C LEU A 17 -123.90 -102.31 -109.67
N LEU A 18 -122.75 -101.66 -109.81
CA LEU A 18 -122.17 -101.31 -111.11
C LEU A 18 -121.62 -102.52 -111.87
N ALA A 19 -121.10 -103.54 -111.17
CA ALA A 19 -120.65 -104.78 -111.80
C ALA A 19 -121.81 -105.50 -112.52
N THR A 20 -123.00 -105.53 -111.93
CA THR A 20 -124.18 -106.14 -112.57
C THR A 20 -124.66 -105.36 -113.79
N LEU A 21 -124.54 -104.02 -113.78
CA LEU A 21 -124.85 -103.17 -114.93
C LEU A 21 -123.83 -103.36 -116.07
N GLY A 22 -122.55 -103.47 -115.74
CA GLY A 22 -121.46 -103.72 -116.70
C GLY A 22 -121.65 -105.03 -117.47
N ASP A 23 -122.04 -106.12 -116.77
CA ASP A 23 -122.25 -107.43 -117.39
C ASP A 23 -123.50 -107.48 -118.28
N ARG A 24 -124.57 -106.78 -117.86
CA ARG A 24 -125.82 -106.66 -118.65
C ARG A 24 -125.64 -105.83 -119.93
N MET A 25 -124.82 -104.78 -119.87
CA MET A 25 -124.44 -103.99 -121.04
C MET A 25 -123.60 -104.82 -122.02
N GLY A 26 -122.59 -105.55 -121.51
CA GLY A 26 -121.71 -106.39 -122.34
C GLY A 26 -122.47 -107.49 -123.10
N THR A 27 -123.39 -108.18 -122.42
CA THR A 27 -124.19 -109.26 -123.04
C THR A 27 -125.25 -108.77 -124.03
N ARG A 28 -125.86 -107.59 -123.82
CA ARG A 28 -126.80 -106.99 -124.78
C ARG A 28 -126.12 -106.55 -126.07
N VAL A 29 -124.95 -105.92 -125.99
CA VAL A 29 -124.18 -105.55 -127.17
C VAL A 29 -123.71 -106.81 -127.93
N GLY A 30 -123.37 -107.89 -127.21
CA GLY A 30 -122.98 -109.17 -127.80
C GLY A 30 -124.08 -109.89 -128.59
N LYS A 31 -125.37 -109.76 -128.23
CA LYS A 31 -126.50 -110.35 -128.99
C LYS A 31 -126.98 -109.48 -130.15
N ALA A 32 -126.78 -108.16 -130.08
CA ALA A 32 -127.27 -107.21 -131.09
C ALA A 32 -126.44 -107.19 -132.39
N ARG A 33 -125.37 -107.99 -132.51
CA ARG A 33 -124.42 -108.01 -133.65
C ARG A 33 -123.92 -106.62 -134.05
N LEU A 34 -123.77 -105.73 -133.06
CA LEU A 34 -123.24 -104.39 -133.29
C LEU A 34 -121.73 -104.47 -133.49
N SER A 35 -121.27 -103.99 -134.64
CA SER A 35 -119.84 -103.81 -134.94
C SER A 35 -119.47 -102.36 -134.62
N LEU A 36 -118.60 -102.16 -133.63
CA LEU A 36 -117.91 -100.90 -133.42
C LEU A 36 -116.57 -100.98 -134.16
N PHE A 37 -116.34 -100.09 -135.13
CA PHE A 37 -115.10 -100.03 -135.92
C PHE A 37 -114.71 -101.35 -136.64
N ASN A 38 -115.64 -101.96 -137.38
CA ASN A 38 -115.39 -103.15 -138.23
C ASN A 38 -114.91 -104.41 -137.47
N LEU A 39 -115.03 -104.42 -136.14
CA LEU A 39 -114.59 -105.53 -135.31
C LEU A 39 -115.64 -106.65 -135.30
N ARG A 40 -115.14 -107.89 -135.33
CA ARG A 40 -115.95 -109.11 -135.25
C ARG A 40 -116.82 -109.02 -133.98
N PRO A 41 -118.14 -109.21 -134.03
CA PRO A 41 -119.06 -108.80 -132.95
C PRO A 41 -118.73 -109.25 -131.53
N ARG A 42 -117.94 -110.32 -131.36
CA ARG A 42 -117.47 -110.81 -130.06
C ARG A 42 -116.40 -109.91 -129.39
N THR A 43 -115.49 -109.27 -130.14
CA THR A 43 -114.42 -108.43 -129.55
C THR A 43 -114.86 -107.02 -129.21
N THR A 44 -115.84 -106.47 -129.93
CA THR A 44 -116.45 -105.18 -129.60
C THR A 44 -117.03 -105.16 -128.18
N ALA A 45 -117.69 -106.26 -127.78
CA ALA A 45 -118.22 -106.38 -126.42
C ALA A 45 -117.13 -106.25 -125.35
N THR A 46 -115.96 -106.86 -125.54
CA THR A 46 -114.86 -106.84 -124.56
C THR A 46 -114.24 -105.45 -124.39
N VAL A 47 -114.02 -104.70 -125.48
CA VAL A 47 -113.44 -103.35 -125.41
C VAL A 47 -114.37 -102.40 -124.66
N VAL A 48 -115.67 -102.46 -124.96
CA VAL A 48 -116.67 -101.66 -124.24
C VAL A 48 -116.64 -102.00 -122.74
N THR A 49 -116.50 -103.28 -122.36
CA THR A 49 -116.37 -103.66 -120.95
C THR A 49 -115.13 -103.07 -120.26
N ILE A 50 -113.95 -103.06 -120.90
CA ILE A 50 -112.73 -102.47 -120.31
C ILE A 50 -112.88 -100.95 -120.15
N ILE A 51 -113.41 -100.26 -121.16
CA ILE A 51 -113.65 -98.81 -121.09
C ILE A 51 -114.69 -98.51 -119.99
N THR A 52 -115.76 -99.29 -119.90
CA THR A 52 -116.77 -99.12 -118.85
C THR A 52 -116.17 -99.38 -117.47
N GLY A 53 -115.36 -100.44 -117.31
CA GLY A 53 -114.64 -100.73 -116.05
C GLY A 53 -113.61 -99.67 -115.68
N GLY A 54 -112.92 -99.10 -116.66
CA GLY A 54 -111.99 -97.97 -116.48
C GLY A 54 -112.71 -96.69 -116.08
N LEU A 55 -113.82 -96.36 -116.74
CA LEU A 55 -114.68 -95.24 -116.37
C LEU A 55 -115.27 -95.42 -114.98
N ILE A 56 -115.70 -96.64 -114.61
CA ILE A 56 -116.16 -96.94 -113.26
C ILE A 56 -115.02 -96.71 -112.25
N SER A 57 -113.81 -97.18 -112.51
CA SER A 57 -112.67 -97.00 -111.60
C SER A 57 -112.28 -95.53 -111.45
N ALA A 58 -112.25 -94.79 -112.55
CA ALA A 58 -111.97 -93.34 -112.56
C ALA A 58 -113.08 -92.54 -111.86
N SER A 59 -114.35 -92.87 -112.09
CA SER A 59 -115.48 -92.26 -111.37
C SER A 59 -115.46 -92.64 -109.90
N THR A 60 -115.11 -93.87 -109.55
CA THR A 60 -114.99 -94.31 -108.14
C THR A 60 -113.89 -93.54 -107.44
N LEU A 61 -112.71 -93.42 -108.07
CA LEU A 61 -111.59 -92.65 -107.52
C LEU A 61 -111.90 -91.14 -107.46
N GLY A 62 -112.55 -90.60 -108.50
CA GLY A 62 -112.99 -89.19 -108.53
C GLY A 62 -114.01 -88.88 -107.45
N ILE A 63 -114.99 -89.77 -107.23
CA ILE A 63 -115.94 -89.67 -106.11
C ILE A 63 -115.20 -89.80 -104.79
N LEU A 64 -114.27 -90.75 -104.64
CA LEU A 64 -113.47 -90.91 -103.43
C LEU A 64 -112.75 -89.60 -103.05
N PHE A 65 -112.12 -88.95 -104.03
CA PHE A 65 -111.47 -87.65 -103.86
C PHE A 65 -112.47 -86.51 -103.60
N ALA A 66 -113.67 -86.55 -104.19
CA ALA A 66 -114.69 -85.53 -103.99
C ALA A 66 -115.42 -85.64 -102.64
N THR A 67 -115.66 -86.86 -102.15
CA THR A 67 -116.40 -87.10 -100.90
C THR A 67 -115.48 -87.22 -99.67
N SER A 68 -114.20 -87.56 -99.85
CA SER A 68 -113.26 -87.70 -98.74
C SER A 68 -112.33 -86.50 -98.64
N GLU A 69 -112.65 -85.58 -97.74
CA GLU A 69 -111.74 -84.48 -97.38
C GLU A 69 -110.42 -85.02 -96.81
N SER A 70 -110.47 -86.09 -96.01
CA SER A 70 -109.27 -86.72 -95.42
C SER A 70 -108.29 -87.28 -96.46
N LEU A 71 -108.76 -87.76 -97.61
CA LEU A 71 -107.89 -88.25 -98.68
C LEU A 71 -107.22 -87.09 -99.43
N ARG A 72 -107.97 -86.01 -99.70
CA ARG A 72 -107.46 -84.80 -100.33
C ARG A 72 -106.41 -84.12 -99.46
N ASP A 73 -106.68 -83.94 -98.18
CA ASP A 73 -105.75 -83.29 -97.25
C ASP A 73 -104.50 -84.17 -97.03
N GLY A 74 -104.65 -85.49 -96.92
CA GLY A 74 -103.53 -86.40 -96.68
C GLY A 74 -102.50 -86.49 -97.81
N ILE A 75 -102.93 -86.44 -99.08
CA ILE A 75 -102.01 -86.55 -100.23
C ILE A 75 -101.36 -85.19 -100.57
N PHE A 76 -102.09 -84.08 -100.44
CA PHE A 76 -101.59 -82.75 -100.81
C PHE A 76 -100.84 -82.02 -99.69
N GLU A 77 -101.12 -82.31 -98.40
CA GLU A 77 -100.41 -81.67 -97.29
C GLU A 77 -99.14 -82.39 -96.84
N LEU A 78 -98.85 -83.61 -97.32
CA LEU A 78 -97.67 -84.38 -96.89
C LEU A 78 -96.35 -83.62 -97.11
N ASP A 79 -96.19 -82.96 -98.26
CA ASP A 79 -95.01 -82.14 -98.56
C ASP A 79 -94.90 -80.93 -97.64
N ASN A 80 -96.04 -80.30 -97.31
CA ASN A 80 -96.09 -79.19 -96.36
C ASN A 80 -95.73 -79.65 -94.94
N ILE A 81 -96.16 -80.84 -94.54
CA ILE A 81 -95.84 -81.45 -93.24
C ILE A 81 -94.35 -81.80 -93.16
N LEU A 82 -93.78 -82.43 -94.19
CA LEU A 82 -92.34 -82.75 -94.24
C LEU A 82 -91.47 -81.49 -94.29
N LYS A 83 -91.96 -80.40 -94.91
CA LYS A 83 -91.30 -79.09 -94.90
C LYS A 83 -91.37 -78.42 -93.53
N LYS A 84 -92.52 -78.46 -92.85
CA LYS A 84 -92.69 -77.99 -91.47
C LYS A 84 -91.84 -78.78 -90.48
N LEU A 85 -91.71 -80.10 -90.64
CA LEU A 85 -90.85 -80.93 -89.80
C LEU A 85 -89.36 -80.59 -89.99
N ARG A 86 -88.93 -80.36 -91.24
CA ARG A 86 -87.56 -79.93 -91.54
C ARG A 86 -87.27 -78.51 -91.04
N SER A 87 -88.20 -77.58 -91.16
CA SER A 87 -88.03 -76.23 -90.61
C SER A 87 -88.02 -76.25 -89.08
N ALA A 88 -88.93 -76.98 -88.44
CA ALA A 88 -88.95 -77.13 -86.99
C ALA A 88 -87.68 -77.79 -86.45
N ARG A 89 -87.15 -78.83 -87.12
CA ARG A 89 -85.85 -79.43 -86.73
C ARG A 89 -84.68 -78.45 -86.89
N ARG A 90 -84.67 -77.63 -87.94
CA ARG A 90 -83.64 -76.58 -88.12
C ARG A 90 -83.75 -75.50 -87.05
N GLU A 91 -84.96 -75.08 -86.72
CA GLU A 91 -85.23 -74.10 -85.67
C GLU A 91 -84.80 -74.62 -84.29
N VAL A 92 -85.08 -75.88 -83.97
CA VAL A 92 -84.59 -76.52 -82.74
C VAL A 92 -83.05 -76.55 -82.70
N SER A 93 -82.39 -76.95 -83.79
CA SER A 93 -80.92 -76.95 -83.86
C SER A 93 -80.32 -75.54 -83.75
N GLN A 94 -80.98 -74.53 -84.33
CA GLN A 94 -80.54 -73.13 -84.20
C GLN A 94 -80.73 -72.60 -82.78
N LEU A 95 -81.85 -72.95 -82.14
CA LEU A 95 -82.11 -72.60 -80.74
C LEU A 95 -81.14 -73.31 -79.79
N GLU A 96 -80.74 -74.55 -80.08
CA GLU A 96 -79.69 -75.27 -79.35
C GLU A 96 -78.34 -74.55 -79.49
N ASP A 97 -77.92 -74.19 -80.71
CA ASP A 97 -76.68 -73.44 -80.95
C ASP A 97 -76.69 -72.05 -80.26
N GLU A 98 -77.83 -71.34 -80.31
CA GLU A 98 -77.99 -70.05 -79.63
C GLU A 98 -77.95 -70.20 -78.11
N LYS A 99 -78.61 -71.24 -77.57
CA LYS A 99 -78.59 -71.57 -76.15
C LYS A 99 -77.16 -71.86 -75.69
N ASP A 100 -76.41 -72.68 -76.43
CA ASP A 100 -75.02 -73.00 -76.11
C ASP A 100 -74.12 -71.75 -76.14
N ARG A 101 -74.30 -70.86 -77.13
CA ARG A 101 -73.58 -69.58 -77.18
C ARG A 101 -73.90 -68.67 -76.01
N VAL A 102 -75.17 -68.60 -75.60
CA VAL A 102 -75.59 -67.79 -74.45
C VAL A 102 -75.07 -68.39 -73.14
N GLU A 103 -75.11 -69.71 -72.99
CA GLU A 103 -74.53 -70.41 -71.83
C GLU A 103 -73.02 -70.19 -71.74
N GLN A 104 -72.30 -70.23 -72.87
CA GLN A 104 -70.87 -69.92 -72.93
C GLN A 104 -70.59 -68.46 -72.55
N LYS A 105 -71.31 -67.48 -73.12
CA LYS A 105 -71.17 -66.06 -72.75
C LYS A 105 -71.50 -65.81 -71.28
N LEU A 106 -72.49 -66.50 -70.75
CA LEU A 106 -72.85 -66.43 -69.33
C LEU A 106 -71.73 -67.02 -68.46
N ALA A 107 -71.11 -68.11 -68.88
CA ALA A 107 -69.96 -68.71 -68.19
C ALA A 107 -68.73 -67.77 -68.23
N GLU A 108 -68.42 -67.18 -69.39
CA GLU A 108 -67.35 -66.19 -69.55
C GLU A 108 -67.59 -64.94 -68.69
N ALA A 109 -68.78 -64.34 -68.76
CA ALA A 109 -69.14 -63.18 -67.95
C ALA A 109 -69.11 -63.48 -66.44
N LYS A 110 -69.50 -64.70 -66.02
CA LYS A 110 -69.37 -65.14 -64.62
C LYS A 110 -67.91 -65.31 -64.21
N ALA A 111 -67.06 -65.85 -65.08
CA ALA A 111 -65.63 -65.97 -64.82
C ALA A 111 -64.95 -64.60 -64.70
N GLU A 112 -65.27 -63.67 -65.59
CA GLU A 112 -64.83 -62.27 -65.52
C GLU A 112 -65.31 -61.59 -64.24
N GLN A 113 -66.57 -61.79 -63.84
CA GLN A 113 -67.11 -61.24 -62.60
C GLN A 113 -66.34 -61.75 -61.37
N ILE A 114 -66.01 -63.05 -61.33
CA ILE A 114 -65.20 -63.64 -60.25
C ILE A 114 -63.79 -63.03 -60.23
N GLU A 115 -63.17 -62.84 -61.39
CA GLU A 115 -61.84 -62.24 -61.49
C GLU A 115 -61.84 -60.78 -61.04
N VAL A 116 -62.83 -59.99 -61.47
CA VAL A 116 -62.99 -58.59 -61.04
C VAL A 116 -63.26 -58.52 -59.54
N GLN A 117 -64.07 -59.42 -58.99
CA GLN A 117 -64.30 -59.49 -57.55
C GLN A 117 -63.01 -59.80 -56.79
N LYS A 118 -62.19 -60.73 -57.29
CA LYS A 118 -60.89 -61.06 -56.69
C LYS A 118 -59.94 -59.86 -56.72
N ARG A 119 -59.85 -59.15 -57.85
CA ARG A 119 -59.04 -57.92 -57.98
C ARG A 119 -59.53 -56.81 -57.04
N LEU A 120 -60.85 -56.69 -56.86
CA LEU A 120 -61.45 -55.73 -55.92
C LEU A 120 -61.09 -56.09 -54.48
N ASP A 121 -61.15 -57.36 -54.10
CA ASP A 121 -60.77 -57.83 -52.77
C ASP A 121 -59.27 -57.61 -52.50
N GLU A 122 -58.41 -57.90 -53.47
CA GLU A 122 -56.97 -57.61 -53.41
C GLU A 122 -56.70 -56.10 -53.28
N THR A 123 -57.38 -55.28 -54.07
CA THR A 123 -57.25 -53.82 -54.02
C THR A 123 -57.74 -53.27 -52.67
N ASN A 124 -58.85 -53.78 -52.13
CA ASN A 124 -59.36 -53.41 -50.82
C ASN A 124 -58.37 -53.78 -49.71
N ARG A 125 -57.75 -54.97 -49.77
CA ARG A 125 -56.70 -55.36 -48.82
C ARG A 125 -55.48 -54.44 -48.90
N ASN A 126 -55.03 -54.12 -50.12
CA ASN A 126 -53.90 -53.21 -50.33
C ASN A 126 -54.23 -51.79 -49.84
N PHE A 127 -55.45 -51.31 -50.08
CA PHE A 127 -55.91 -50.01 -49.59
C PHE A 127 -55.94 -49.96 -48.06
N GLN A 128 -56.45 -51.01 -47.40
CA GLN A 128 -56.43 -51.11 -45.94
C GLN A 128 -55.00 -51.16 -45.40
N GLN A 129 -54.10 -51.90 -46.05
CA GLN A 129 -52.69 -51.93 -45.67
C GLN A 129 -52.02 -50.56 -45.81
N ALA A 130 -52.24 -49.86 -46.92
CA ALA A 130 -51.74 -48.50 -47.14
C ALA A 130 -52.32 -47.51 -46.12
N GLN A 131 -53.61 -47.64 -45.77
CA GLN A 131 -54.26 -46.82 -44.75
C GLN A 131 -53.66 -47.06 -43.35
N ASN A 132 -53.36 -48.31 -43.01
CA ASN A 132 -52.70 -48.65 -41.75
C ASN A 132 -51.26 -48.10 -41.71
N GLN A 133 -50.50 -48.27 -42.79
CA GLN A 133 -49.16 -47.69 -42.90
C GLN A 133 -49.18 -46.16 -42.75
N LEU A 134 -50.15 -45.47 -43.37
CA LEU A 134 -50.31 -44.03 -43.24
C LEU A 134 -50.60 -43.62 -41.79
N LYS A 135 -51.42 -44.41 -41.07
CA LYS A 135 -51.72 -44.20 -39.65
C LYS A 135 -50.46 -44.34 -38.79
N ASP A 136 -49.65 -45.36 -39.04
CA ASP A 136 -48.39 -45.61 -38.31
C ASP A 136 -47.37 -44.50 -38.57
N VAL A 137 -47.18 -44.10 -39.83
CA VAL A 137 -46.31 -42.98 -40.20
C VAL A 137 -46.79 -41.67 -39.58
N SER A 138 -48.11 -41.42 -39.59
CA SER A 138 -48.69 -40.24 -38.95
C SER A 138 -48.43 -40.22 -37.44
N ALA A 139 -48.54 -41.38 -36.77
CA ALA A 139 -48.21 -41.52 -35.35
C ALA A 139 -46.71 -41.25 -35.08
N GLN A 140 -45.81 -41.77 -35.92
CA GLN A 140 -44.37 -41.52 -35.81
C GLN A 140 -44.04 -40.02 -35.98
N VAL A 141 -44.65 -39.34 -36.95
CA VAL A 141 -44.50 -37.89 -37.12
C VAL A 141 -44.97 -37.13 -35.87
N GLY A 142 -46.04 -37.59 -35.22
CA GLY A 142 -46.51 -37.05 -33.95
C GLY A 142 -45.46 -37.13 -32.84
N VAL A 143 -44.85 -38.31 -32.67
CA VAL A 143 -43.80 -38.57 -31.67
C VAL A 143 -42.53 -37.77 -31.96
N LEU A 144 -42.07 -37.78 -33.21
CA LEU A 144 -40.89 -37.01 -33.62
C LEU A 144 -41.11 -35.51 -33.40
N ARG A 145 -42.33 -35.00 -33.64
CA ARG A 145 -42.66 -33.61 -33.38
C ARG A 145 -42.63 -33.27 -31.89
N THR A 146 -43.03 -34.17 -31.00
CA THR A 146 -42.93 -33.94 -29.55
C THR A 146 -41.47 -33.99 -29.08
N GLU A 147 -40.67 -34.90 -29.61
CA GLU A 147 -39.24 -35.03 -29.31
C GLU A 147 -38.43 -33.81 -29.80
N ILE A 148 -38.68 -33.32 -31.03
CA ILE A 148 -38.08 -32.07 -31.52
C ILE A 148 -38.42 -30.90 -30.59
N LYS A 149 -39.66 -30.81 -30.10
CA LYS A 149 -40.05 -29.76 -29.15
C LYS A 149 -39.33 -29.88 -27.81
N SER A 150 -39.13 -31.09 -27.28
CA SER A 150 -38.38 -31.27 -26.03
C SER A 150 -36.91 -30.92 -26.22
N LEU A 151 -36.29 -31.38 -27.31
CA LEU A 151 -34.89 -31.08 -27.63
C LEU A 151 -34.66 -29.57 -27.83
N LEU A 152 -35.61 -28.85 -28.44
CA LEU A 152 -35.53 -27.39 -28.57
C LEU A 152 -35.58 -26.69 -27.22
N ARG A 153 -36.39 -27.17 -26.28
CA ARG A 153 -36.44 -26.62 -24.90
C ARG A 153 -35.14 -26.89 -24.16
N GLU A 154 -34.61 -28.10 -24.25
CA GLU A 154 -33.33 -28.47 -23.64
C GLU A 154 -32.19 -27.63 -24.20
N ARG A 155 -32.11 -27.47 -25.53
CA ARG A 155 -31.14 -26.59 -26.18
C ARG A 155 -31.24 -25.16 -25.66
N GLN A 156 -32.46 -24.64 -25.46
CA GLN A 156 -32.66 -23.29 -24.94
C GLN A 156 -32.14 -23.16 -23.50
N LEU A 157 -32.39 -24.15 -22.64
CA LEU A 157 -31.88 -24.19 -21.27
C LEU A 157 -30.34 -24.26 -21.26
N LEU A 158 -29.75 -25.10 -22.10
CA LEU A 158 -28.29 -25.19 -22.23
C LEU A 158 -27.67 -23.87 -22.71
N ILE A 159 -28.32 -23.15 -23.62
CA ILE A 159 -27.87 -21.81 -24.03
C ILE A 159 -27.92 -20.83 -22.86
N GLN A 160 -28.98 -20.85 -22.05
CA GLN A 160 -29.06 -20.01 -20.85
C GLN A 160 -27.96 -20.33 -19.85
N GLN A 161 -27.71 -21.61 -19.56
CA GLN A 161 -26.63 -22.04 -18.68
C GLN A 161 -25.26 -21.62 -19.21
N ARG A 162 -25.00 -21.81 -20.52
CA ARG A 162 -23.75 -21.38 -21.16
C ARG A 162 -23.54 -19.88 -21.05
N ASN A 163 -24.60 -19.08 -21.21
CA ASN A 163 -24.52 -17.63 -21.06
C ASN A 163 -24.21 -17.23 -19.61
N GLN A 164 -24.86 -17.86 -18.62
CA GLN A 164 -24.57 -17.63 -17.20
C GLN A 164 -23.12 -17.99 -16.84
N LEU A 165 -22.61 -19.11 -17.35
CA LEU A 165 -21.22 -19.52 -17.15
C LEU A 165 -20.24 -18.53 -17.81
N ASN A 166 -20.55 -18.02 -19.00
CA ASN A 166 -19.72 -17.01 -19.66
C ASN A 166 -19.67 -15.70 -18.87
N GLU A 167 -20.80 -15.28 -18.28
CA GLU A 167 -20.84 -14.11 -17.39
C GLU A 167 -19.97 -14.33 -16.14
N GLN A 168 -20.06 -15.51 -15.51
CA GLN A 168 -19.22 -15.87 -14.36
C GLN A 168 -17.73 -15.88 -14.73
N ILE A 169 -17.37 -16.44 -15.89
CA ILE A 169 -15.98 -16.43 -16.39
C ILE A 169 -15.50 -14.99 -16.57
N THR A 170 -16.32 -14.11 -17.14
CA THR A 170 -15.96 -12.70 -17.34
C THR A 170 -15.77 -11.98 -16.01
N GLN A 171 -16.63 -12.24 -15.02
CA GLN A 171 -16.50 -11.69 -13.67
C GLN A 171 -15.22 -12.18 -12.98
N LEU A 172 -14.93 -13.49 -13.03
CA LEU A 172 -13.72 -14.07 -12.47
C LEU A 172 -12.45 -13.52 -13.15
N GLN A 173 -12.46 -13.36 -14.47
CA GLN A 173 -11.35 -12.74 -15.20
C GLN A 173 -11.10 -11.29 -14.77
N SER A 174 -12.16 -10.51 -14.54
CA SER A 174 -12.05 -9.16 -13.98
C SER A 174 -11.45 -9.18 -12.58
N GLN A 175 -11.93 -10.07 -11.69
CA GLN A 175 -11.37 -10.23 -10.34
C GLN A 175 -9.89 -10.64 -10.36
N ILE A 176 -9.50 -11.58 -11.23
CA ILE A 176 -8.09 -11.99 -11.39
C ILE A 176 -7.24 -10.80 -11.82
N THR A 177 -7.73 -9.97 -12.74
CA THR A 177 -7.00 -8.77 -13.21
C THR A 177 -6.84 -7.75 -12.08
N GLN A 178 -7.90 -7.50 -11.30
CA GLN A 178 -7.85 -6.61 -10.14
C GLN A 178 -6.89 -7.11 -9.06
N LEU A 179 -6.93 -8.41 -8.74
CA LEU A 179 -6.01 -9.02 -7.78
C LEU A 179 -4.57 -8.94 -8.27
N LYS A 180 -4.32 -9.14 -9.56
CA LYS A 180 -2.98 -9.04 -10.14
C LYS A 180 -2.40 -7.62 -10.02
N GLU A 181 -3.20 -6.59 -10.25
CA GLU A 181 -2.78 -5.20 -10.04
C GLU A 181 -2.57 -4.89 -8.55
N LEU A 182 -3.41 -5.43 -7.66
CA LEU A 182 -3.23 -5.26 -6.22
C LEU A 182 -1.92 -5.91 -5.72
N VAL A 183 -1.62 -7.12 -6.20
CA VAL A 183 -0.35 -7.82 -5.90
C VAL A 183 0.83 -7.00 -6.38
N LYS A 184 0.80 -6.52 -7.63
CA LYS A 184 1.86 -5.67 -8.18
C LYS A 184 2.09 -4.40 -7.35
N LYS A 185 1.02 -3.76 -6.89
CA LYS A 185 1.11 -2.60 -6.00
C LYS A 185 1.72 -2.96 -4.64
N ARG A 186 1.34 -4.09 -4.07
CA ARG A 186 1.91 -4.59 -2.80
C ARG A 186 3.39 -4.93 -2.92
N ASP A 187 3.81 -5.52 -4.04
CA ASP A 187 5.21 -5.82 -4.30
C ASP A 187 6.05 -4.53 -4.39
N GLN A 188 5.52 -3.48 -5.02
CA GLN A 188 6.15 -2.15 -5.04
C GLN A 188 6.24 -1.53 -3.64
N GLU A 189 5.14 -1.56 -2.87
CA GLU A 189 5.12 -1.08 -1.48
C GLU A 189 6.10 -1.84 -0.57
N MET A 190 6.30 -3.15 -0.79
CA MET A 190 7.31 -3.93 -0.06
C MET A 190 8.73 -3.52 -0.44
N LEU A 191 9.02 -3.35 -1.73
CA LEU A 191 10.35 -2.92 -2.18
C LEU A 191 10.74 -1.56 -1.59
N GLU A 192 9.81 -0.60 -1.55
CA GLU A 192 10.00 0.71 -0.93
C GLU A 192 10.26 0.61 0.58
N ARG A 193 9.55 -0.29 1.27
CA ARG A 193 9.75 -0.54 2.70
C ARG A 193 11.11 -1.18 2.99
N ASP A 194 11.54 -2.12 2.17
CA ASP A 194 12.84 -2.79 2.32
C ASP A 194 13.98 -1.78 2.14
N GLN A 195 13.87 -0.87 1.16
CA GLN A 195 14.81 0.24 0.99
C GLN A 195 14.83 1.16 2.22
N ALA A 196 13.66 1.57 2.72
CA ALA A 196 13.57 2.42 3.90
C ALA A 196 14.13 1.75 5.17
N ILE A 197 14.00 0.42 5.30
CA ILE A 197 14.62 -0.33 6.40
C ILE A 197 16.14 -0.30 6.26
N GLN A 198 16.67 -0.56 5.06
CA GLN A 198 18.10 -0.53 4.80
C GLN A 198 18.72 0.85 5.12
N GLU A 199 18.06 1.94 4.72
CA GLU A 199 18.49 3.30 5.06
C GLU A 199 18.49 3.55 6.57
N ARG A 200 17.46 3.08 7.29
CA ARG A 200 17.39 3.20 8.75
C ARG A 200 18.48 2.41 9.45
N ASP A 201 18.81 1.21 8.96
CA ASP A 201 19.88 0.39 9.52
C ASP A 201 21.24 1.05 9.34
N GLN A 202 21.49 1.68 8.19
CA GLN A 202 22.70 2.49 7.97
C GLN A 202 22.76 3.68 8.94
N ALA A 203 21.66 4.43 9.09
CA ALA A 203 21.60 5.55 10.02
C ALA A 203 21.79 5.14 11.49
N ILE A 204 21.33 3.95 11.87
CA ILE A 204 21.57 3.39 13.21
C ILE A 204 23.06 3.07 13.39
N GLN A 205 23.69 2.41 12.41
CA GLN A 205 25.13 2.12 12.47
C GLN A 205 25.98 3.38 12.59
N GLU A 206 25.66 4.44 11.85
CA GLU A 206 26.35 5.73 11.97
C GLU A 206 26.18 6.35 13.36
N ARG A 207 24.96 6.28 13.93
CA ARG A 207 24.69 6.77 15.29
C ARG A 207 25.45 5.97 16.34
N ASP A 208 25.52 4.65 16.23
CA ASP A 208 26.26 3.80 17.16
C ASP A 208 27.75 4.14 17.13
N GLN A 209 28.33 4.41 15.95
CA GLN A 209 29.71 4.87 15.83
C GLN A 209 29.92 6.26 16.46
N ALA A 210 28.95 7.17 16.31
CA ALA A 210 29.02 8.49 16.92
C ALA A 210 28.97 8.41 18.45
N ILE A 211 28.09 7.56 18.99
CA ILE A 211 27.99 7.30 20.43
C ILE A 211 29.30 6.73 20.97
N LEU A 212 29.89 5.74 20.31
CA LEU A 212 31.20 5.18 20.72
C LEU A 212 32.31 6.24 20.79
N LYS A 213 32.37 7.15 19.81
CA LYS A 213 33.34 8.27 19.83
C LYS A 213 33.06 9.25 20.97
N GLN A 214 31.79 9.52 21.25
CA GLN A 214 31.40 10.40 22.33
C GLN A 214 31.74 9.79 23.70
N ASP A 215 31.50 8.50 23.90
CA ASP A 215 31.86 7.77 25.11
C ASP A 215 33.38 7.79 25.36
N GLN A 216 34.19 7.62 24.32
CA GLN A 216 35.65 7.76 24.41
C GLN A 216 36.06 9.18 24.83
N THR A 217 35.39 10.20 24.29
CA THR A 217 35.66 11.60 24.64
C THR A 217 35.27 11.90 26.08
N ILE A 218 34.15 11.36 26.56
CA ILE A 218 33.71 11.49 27.95
C ILE A 218 34.73 10.83 28.88
N GLN A 219 35.17 9.60 28.58
CA GLN A 219 36.20 8.92 29.37
C GLN A 219 37.51 9.72 29.47
N GLN A 220 37.96 10.33 28.35
CA GLN A 220 39.14 11.18 28.36
C GLN A 220 38.95 12.43 29.24
N ARG A 221 37.78 13.08 29.17
CA ARG A 221 37.47 14.24 30.02
C ARG A 221 37.37 13.88 31.49
N ASP A 222 36.81 12.72 31.83
CA ASP A 222 36.73 12.25 33.20
C ASP A 222 38.13 12.01 33.79
N GLN A 223 39.05 11.49 32.99
CA GLN A 223 40.47 11.36 33.38
C GLN A 223 41.11 12.74 33.60
N GLU A 224 40.94 13.67 32.67
CA GLU A 224 41.49 15.03 32.80
C GLU A 224 40.93 15.76 34.03
N LEU A 225 39.63 15.62 34.31
CA LEU A 225 39.00 16.18 35.51
C LEU A 225 39.56 15.57 36.79
N ALA A 226 39.75 14.24 36.83
CA ALA A 226 40.36 13.58 37.99
C ALA A 226 41.79 14.07 38.26
N GLU A 227 42.59 14.29 37.21
CA GLU A 227 43.94 14.86 37.32
C GLU A 227 43.91 16.30 37.85
N LYS A 228 43.01 17.15 37.33
CA LYS A 228 42.83 18.53 37.82
C LYS A 228 42.39 18.57 39.28
N ASP A 229 41.47 17.69 39.68
CA ASP A 229 41.02 17.58 41.07
C ASP A 229 42.17 17.20 42.01
N GLN A 230 43.07 16.30 41.57
CA GLN A 230 44.28 15.99 42.33
C GLN A 230 45.22 17.20 42.43
N ALA A 231 45.41 17.94 41.33
CA ALA A 231 46.24 19.14 41.33
C ALA A 231 45.69 20.24 42.25
N ILE A 232 44.36 20.45 42.26
CA ILE A 232 43.70 21.39 43.16
C ILE A 232 43.93 20.99 44.61
N LYS A 233 43.75 19.71 44.97
CA LYS A 233 44.04 19.21 46.33
C LYS A 233 45.48 19.47 46.76
N GLN A 234 46.45 19.32 45.86
CA GLN A 234 47.86 19.63 46.15
C GLN A 234 48.08 21.13 46.35
N PHE A 235 47.40 21.99 45.59
CA PHE A 235 47.48 23.43 45.78
C PHE A 235 46.83 23.87 47.09
N ASP A 236 45.67 23.32 47.45
CA ASP A 236 45.01 23.59 48.72
C ASP A 236 45.90 23.23 49.91
N GLN A 237 46.62 22.10 49.84
CA GLN A 237 47.62 21.73 50.85
C GLN A 237 48.75 22.76 50.94
N LYS A 238 49.32 23.19 49.81
CA LYS A 238 50.38 24.22 49.79
C LYS A 238 49.89 25.57 50.30
N ILE A 239 48.64 25.95 50.03
CA ILE A 239 48.04 27.18 50.55
C ILE A 239 47.91 27.08 52.07
N ALA A 240 47.37 25.97 52.59
CA ALA A 240 47.27 25.74 54.03
C ALA A 240 48.63 25.79 54.74
N GLU A 241 49.68 25.18 54.14
CA GLU A 241 51.04 25.28 54.65
C GLU A 241 51.56 26.73 54.67
N ARG A 242 51.30 27.50 53.61
CA ARG A 242 51.70 28.92 53.54
C ARG A 242 50.95 29.78 54.54
N ASP A 243 49.66 29.54 54.75
CA ASP A 243 48.85 30.24 55.74
C ASP A 243 49.37 29.99 57.15
N GLN A 244 49.81 28.76 57.47
CA GLN A 244 50.48 28.46 58.73
C GLN A 244 51.79 29.26 58.89
N VAL A 245 52.62 29.31 57.84
CA VAL A 245 53.86 30.10 57.86
C VAL A 245 53.58 31.60 58.02
N ILE A 246 52.54 32.13 57.36
CA ILE A 246 52.13 33.53 57.50
C ILE A 246 51.70 33.80 58.94
N ALA A 247 50.84 32.96 59.53
CA ALA A 247 50.42 33.11 60.92
C ALA A 247 51.60 33.07 61.91
N GLN A 248 52.59 32.20 61.68
CA GLN A 248 53.83 32.16 62.45
C GLN A 248 54.65 33.45 62.29
N ARG A 249 54.72 34.02 61.08
CA ARG A 249 55.41 35.30 60.85
C ARG A 249 54.68 36.48 61.48
N GLU A 250 53.35 36.51 61.44
CA GLU A 250 52.55 37.57 62.08
C GLU A 250 52.71 37.56 63.59
N THR A 251 52.77 36.38 64.22
CA THR A 251 53.04 36.26 65.66
C THR A 251 54.46 36.74 65.99
N PHE A 252 55.46 36.32 65.23
CA PHE A 252 56.84 36.78 65.39
C PHE A 252 56.99 38.31 65.20
N LEU A 253 56.33 38.89 64.20
CA LEU A 253 56.34 40.35 63.98
C LEU A 253 55.70 41.10 65.15
N LYS A 254 54.61 40.60 65.74
CA LYS A 254 54.00 41.20 66.93
C LYS A 254 54.94 41.17 68.14
N GLU A 255 55.68 40.08 68.33
CA GLU A 255 56.69 39.97 69.38
C GLU A 255 57.81 41.00 69.17
N LEU A 256 58.32 41.11 67.94
CA LEU A 256 59.35 42.09 67.59
C LEU A 256 58.87 43.54 67.75
N GLU A 257 57.62 43.84 67.37
CA GLU A 257 57.00 45.16 67.59
C GLU A 257 56.89 45.50 69.08
N GLN A 258 56.55 44.53 69.93
CA GLN A 258 56.55 44.72 71.38
C GLN A 258 57.96 44.99 71.90
N GLU A 259 58.95 44.22 71.46
CA GLU A 259 60.34 44.39 71.86
C GLU A 259 60.89 45.76 71.42
N LEU A 260 60.61 46.20 70.20
CA LEU A 260 60.96 47.53 69.71
C LEU A 260 60.32 48.63 70.55
N LYS A 261 59.04 48.50 70.90
CA LYS A 261 58.34 49.47 71.75
C LYS A 261 58.95 49.55 73.15
N GLU A 262 59.36 48.43 73.73
CA GLU A 262 60.08 48.41 75.00
C GLU A 262 61.46 49.08 74.89
N LEU A 263 62.20 48.81 73.81
CA LEU A 263 63.48 49.43 73.53
C LEU A 263 63.35 50.95 73.32
N GLU A 264 62.35 51.42 72.58
CA GLU A 264 62.05 52.85 72.43
C GLU A 264 61.75 53.52 73.77
N GLN A 265 60.96 52.87 74.64
CA GLN A 265 60.70 53.40 75.99
C GLN A 265 61.99 53.48 76.81
N LYS A 266 62.84 52.44 76.76
CA LYS A 266 64.15 52.44 77.43
C LYS A 266 65.05 53.55 76.87
N LEU A 267 65.06 53.76 75.56
CA LEU A 267 65.85 54.81 74.91
C LEU A 267 65.37 56.20 75.32
N LYS A 268 64.06 56.45 75.30
CA LYS A 268 63.46 57.71 75.79
C LYS A 268 63.75 57.98 77.26
N GLN A 269 63.72 56.94 78.10
CA GLN A 269 64.16 57.05 79.50
C GLN A 269 65.64 57.43 79.59
N LYS A 270 66.52 56.80 78.80
CA LYS A 270 67.94 57.13 78.75
C LYS A 270 68.21 58.54 78.24
N GLU A 271 67.50 59.01 77.22
CA GLU A 271 67.57 60.39 76.73
C GLU A 271 67.15 61.39 77.80
N SER A 272 66.06 61.12 78.53
CA SER A 272 65.64 61.95 79.67
C SER A 272 66.71 61.99 80.78
N GLN A 273 67.34 60.85 81.08
CA GLN A 273 68.44 60.77 82.03
C GLN A 273 69.65 61.58 81.54
N LEU A 274 70.02 61.46 80.26
CA LEU A 274 71.10 62.23 79.65
C LEU A 274 70.80 63.72 79.65
N ALA A 275 69.58 64.15 79.31
CA ALA A 275 69.18 65.55 79.36
C ALA A 275 69.25 66.12 80.79
N LYS A 276 68.83 65.35 81.80
CA LYS A 276 68.98 65.73 83.22
C LYS A 276 70.46 65.87 83.61
N ARG A 277 71.29 64.90 83.22
CA ARG A 277 72.75 64.95 83.45
C ARG A 277 73.40 66.13 82.75
N ASN A 278 73.01 66.43 81.51
CA ASN A 278 73.51 67.58 80.77
C ASN A 278 73.11 68.90 81.44
N LYS A 279 71.87 69.04 81.92
CA LYS A 279 71.47 70.20 82.74
C LYS A 279 72.26 70.31 84.04
N GLN A 280 72.51 69.18 84.71
CA GLN A 280 73.36 69.15 85.90
C GLN A 280 74.79 69.58 85.57
N LEU A 281 75.38 69.04 84.50
CA LEU A 281 76.68 69.45 83.97
C LEU A 281 76.72 70.94 83.67
N GLU A 282 75.74 71.49 82.94
CA GLU A 282 75.67 72.92 82.64
C GLU A 282 75.57 73.77 83.92
N SER A 283 74.80 73.31 84.91
CA SER A 283 74.71 73.99 86.22
C SER A 283 76.04 73.94 86.98
N GLN A 284 76.75 72.81 86.94
CA GLN A 284 78.06 72.63 87.53
C GLN A 284 79.12 73.44 86.80
N GLU A 285 79.06 73.55 85.47
CA GLU A 285 79.93 74.41 84.66
C GLU A 285 79.69 75.88 84.98
N LYS A 286 78.43 76.32 85.16
CA LYS A 286 78.11 77.67 85.63
C LYS A 286 78.64 77.92 87.05
N GLN A 287 78.50 76.95 87.95
CA GLN A 287 79.07 77.03 89.30
C GLN A 287 80.60 77.11 89.24
N LEU A 288 81.26 76.30 88.41
CA LEU A 288 82.71 76.34 88.20
C LEU A 288 83.17 77.66 87.58
N ALA A 289 82.42 78.22 86.62
CA ALA A 289 82.72 79.52 86.03
C ALA A 289 82.54 80.66 87.04
N PHE A 290 81.51 80.58 87.89
CA PHE A 290 81.30 81.50 89.01
C PHE A 290 82.44 81.40 90.01
N LEU A 291 82.78 80.20 90.48
CA LEU A 291 83.91 79.92 91.37
C LEU A 291 85.24 80.39 90.77
N LYS A 292 85.48 80.20 89.47
CA LYS A 292 86.67 80.72 88.78
C LYS A 292 86.70 82.25 88.76
N ARG A 293 85.56 82.92 88.56
CA ARG A 293 85.45 84.38 88.67
C ARG A 293 85.72 84.86 90.09
N GLU A 294 85.15 84.20 91.08
CA GLU A 294 85.35 84.50 92.49
C GLU A 294 86.81 84.29 92.90
N LEU A 295 87.44 83.21 92.42
CA LEU A 295 88.87 82.96 92.60
C LEU A 295 89.71 84.04 91.93
N ALA A 296 89.40 84.47 90.71
CA ALA A 296 90.09 85.55 90.01
C ALA A 296 89.95 86.90 90.73
N ILE A 297 88.78 87.20 91.28
CA ILE A 297 88.55 88.40 92.13
C ILE A 297 89.39 88.31 93.41
N LEU A 298 89.44 87.13 94.03
CA LEU A 298 90.22 86.88 95.24
C LEU A 298 91.73 86.97 94.96
N GLU A 299 92.19 86.44 93.84
CA GLU A 299 93.58 86.54 93.37
C GLU A 299 93.98 88.00 93.15
N GLN A 300 93.10 88.78 92.51
CA GLN A 300 93.29 90.23 92.34
C GLN A 300 93.32 90.97 93.70
N TYR A 301 92.53 90.54 94.67
CA TYR A 301 92.55 91.08 96.05
C TYR A 301 93.87 90.77 96.78
N TYR A 302 94.41 89.55 96.65
CA TYR A 302 95.67 89.16 97.26
C TYR A 302 96.89 89.85 96.64
N GLN A 303 96.87 90.15 95.33
CA GLN A 303 97.96 90.88 94.66
C GLN A 303 98.11 92.31 95.19
N ASN A 304 97.01 93.00 95.50
CA ASN A 304 97.06 94.37 96.06
C ASN A 304 97.62 94.44 97.49
N TYR A 305 97.48 93.39 98.31
CA TYR A 305 97.91 93.42 99.71
C TYR A 305 99.40 93.08 99.94
N ARG A 306 100.12 92.56 98.94
CA ARG A 306 101.53 92.15 99.09
C ARG A 306 102.57 93.27 99.01
N VAL A 307 102.20 94.50 98.63
CA VAL A 307 103.18 95.59 98.41
C VAL A 307 103.56 96.34 99.71
N LEU A 308 102.85 96.16 100.83
CA LEU A 308 102.98 97.04 102.00
C LEU A 308 103.77 96.49 103.21
N ARG A 309 104.43 95.33 103.15
CA ARG A 309 105.02 94.76 104.39
C ARG A 309 106.25 93.85 104.26
N GLN A 310 107.30 94.27 103.54
CA GLN A 310 108.65 93.68 103.69
C GLN A 310 109.76 94.60 103.14
N GLY A 311 110.54 95.24 104.03
CA GLY A 311 111.85 95.84 103.70
C GLY A 311 112.27 97.09 104.51
N ASN A 312 112.93 96.87 105.66
CA ASN A 312 113.75 97.78 106.52
C ASN A 312 113.51 99.31 106.51
N VAL A 313 112.88 99.84 107.58
CA VAL A 313 112.79 101.28 107.88
C VAL A 313 114.01 101.72 108.70
N ALA A 314 114.77 102.70 108.20
CA ALA A 314 116.06 103.11 108.78
C ALA A 314 116.00 104.36 109.69
N LEU A 315 114.92 105.14 109.69
CA LEU A 315 114.76 106.34 110.54
C LEU A 315 113.35 106.44 111.10
N PHE A 316 113.22 106.79 112.38
CA PHE A 316 111.92 107.00 113.02
C PHE A 316 111.53 108.47 113.03
N ARG A 317 110.23 108.75 112.88
CA ARG A 317 109.72 110.13 112.97
C ARG A 317 109.92 110.67 114.39
N GLY A 318 110.67 111.78 114.52
CA GLY A 318 110.95 112.46 115.81
C GLY A 318 112.35 112.23 116.38
N GLN A 319 113.19 111.42 115.72
CA GLN A 319 114.58 111.20 116.12
C GLN A 319 115.42 112.47 115.91
N VAL A 320 116.07 112.95 116.98
CA VAL A 320 116.95 114.14 116.91
C VAL A 320 118.23 113.79 116.16
N LEU A 321 118.49 114.48 115.05
CA LEU A 321 119.64 114.22 114.17
C LEU A 321 120.86 115.08 114.52
N THR A 322 120.65 116.26 115.11
CA THR A 322 121.69 117.11 115.70
C THR A 322 121.08 118.17 116.62
N SER A 323 121.85 118.72 117.55
CA SER A 323 121.48 119.88 118.38
C SER A 323 122.75 120.64 118.79
N GLY A 324 122.70 121.98 118.79
CA GLY A 324 123.83 122.82 119.22
C GLY A 324 123.39 124.23 119.61
N VAL A 325 124.15 124.88 120.49
CA VAL A 325 123.90 126.25 120.98
C VAL A 325 124.84 127.20 120.26
N VAL A 326 124.33 128.29 119.69
CA VAL A 326 125.12 129.25 118.91
C VAL A 326 125.01 130.64 119.52
N ARG A 327 126.14 131.33 119.68
CA ARG A 327 126.21 132.72 120.15
C ARG A 327 126.39 133.66 118.96
N ILE A 328 125.42 134.54 118.74
CA ILE A 328 125.34 135.37 117.53
C ILE A 328 125.71 136.82 117.89
N VAL A 329 126.74 137.37 117.24
CA VAL A 329 127.30 138.70 117.53
C VAL A 329 127.01 139.70 116.40
N ASP A 330 126.73 139.21 115.19
CA ASP A 330 126.33 139.98 114.01
C ASP A 330 125.02 139.37 113.45
N PRO A 331 123.93 140.14 113.22
CA PRO A 331 122.65 139.59 112.77
C PRO A 331 122.71 138.81 111.45
N THR A 332 123.72 139.08 110.63
CA THR A 332 123.89 138.36 109.34
C THR A 332 124.50 136.96 109.51
N ALA A 333 125.07 136.63 110.66
CA ALA A 333 125.72 135.33 110.92
C ALA A 333 124.75 134.21 111.38
N VAL A 334 123.47 134.53 111.63
CA VAL A 334 122.45 133.55 112.05
C VAL A 334 122.29 132.43 111.02
N ASN A 335 122.16 132.80 109.74
CA ASN A 335 121.88 131.86 108.66
C ASN A 335 123.03 130.86 108.48
N GLN A 336 124.28 131.31 108.62
CA GLN A 336 125.45 130.43 108.53
C GLN A 336 125.50 129.38 109.65
N ALA A 337 125.03 129.72 110.84
CA ALA A 337 125.00 128.78 111.96
C ALA A 337 123.90 127.71 111.80
N VAL A 338 122.73 128.11 111.29
CA VAL A 338 121.65 127.18 110.96
C VAL A 338 122.08 126.23 109.84
N ASP A 339 122.73 126.75 108.79
CA ASP A 339 123.23 125.92 107.69
C ASP A 339 124.28 124.90 108.17
N GLN A 340 125.14 125.26 109.12
CA GLN A 340 126.09 124.31 109.72
C GLN A 340 125.38 123.19 110.50
N LEU A 341 124.37 123.52 111.30
CA LEU A 341 123.57 122.51 112.02
C LEU A 341 122.82 121.61 111.03
N LEU A 342 122.17 122.16 110.00
CA LEU A 342 121.47 121.37 108.98
C LEU A 342 122.43 120.46 108.21
N SER A 343 123.62 120.96 107.86
CA SER A 343 124.66 120.14 107.23
C SER A 343 125.11 118.97 108.12
N GLN A 344 125.27 119.22 109.42
CA GLN A 344 125.62 118.19 110.39
C GLN A 344 124.49 117.16 110.58
N ALA A 345 123.24 117.59 110.68
CA ALA A 345 122.06 116.71 110.75
C ALA A 345 121.95 115.83 109.50
N ASN A 346 122.21 116.39 108.32
CA ASN A 346 122.17 115.68 107.06
C ASN A 346 123.27 114.61 106.98
N LYS A 347 124.47 114.88 107.49
CA LYS A 347 125.53 113.85 107.64
C LYS A 347 125.08 112.70 108.55
N THR A 348 124.52 113.01 109.73
CA THR A 348 124.03 111.98 110.66
C THR A 348 122.92 111.11 110.04
N ALA A 349 122.01 111.71 109.27
CA ALA A 349 120.96 110.97 108.56
C ALA A 349 121.52 110.00 107.49
N VAL A 350 122.58 110.42 106.78
CA VAL A 350 123.27 109.58 105.78
C VAL A 350 124.01 108.40 106.45
N ASP A 351 124.65 108.63 107.60
CA ASP A 351 125.35 107.56 108.32
C ASP A 351 124.39 106.49 108.90
N ILE A 352 123.21 106.88 109.40
CA ILE A 352 122.22 105.96 109.99
C ILE A 352 121.53 105.09 108.91
N THR A 353 121.32 105.62 107.71
CA THR A 353 120.68 104.88 106.61
C THR A 353 121.60 103.85 105.94
N ARG A 354 122.90 103.79 106.31
CA ARG A 354 123.93 102.87 105.75
C ARG A 354 123.79 102.62 104.24
N ALA A 355 123.51 103.68 103.50
CA ALA A 355 123.49 103.67 102.06
C ALA A 355 124.92 103.87 101.54
N SER A 356 125.67 102.77 101.48
CA SER A 356 126.99 102.79 100.86
C SER A 356 126.83 102.96 99.34
N SER A 357 127.60 103.92 98.80
CA SER A 357 127.89 104.22 97.40
C SER A 357 126.93 105.12 96.59
N SER A 358 127.35 106.40 96.55
CA SER A 358 127.46 107.29 95.38
C SER A 358 126.21 107.88 94.71
N ASN A 359 126.16 109.23 94.76
CA ASN A 359 125.30 110.19 94.05
C ASN A 359 123.90 110.44 94.64
N PHE A 360 123.86 111.21 95.72
CA PHE A 360 122.74 112.12 95.99
C PHE A 360 123.27 113.56 95.98
N GLN A 361 122.92 114.33 94.96
CA GLN A 361 123.18 115.78 94.85
C GLN A 361 122.14 116.61 95.63
N GLU A 362 121.24 115.96 96.36
CA GLU A 362 120.20 116.62 97.15
C GLU A 362 120.31 116.27 98.65
N PRO A 363 120.20 117.25 99.56
CA PRO A 363 120.20 116.99 100.99
C PRO A 363 118.95 116.19 101.40
N LEU A 364 119.15 115.15 102.22
CA LEU A 364 118.11 114.22 102.72
C LEU A 364 117.21 114.88 103.78
N VAL A 365 117.77 115.82 104.54
CA VAL A 365 117.04 116.66 105.48
C VAL A 365 116.66 117.96 104.77
N GLN A 366 115.39 118.09 104.40
CA GLN A 366 114.84 119.30 103.78
C GLN A 366 113.89 119.97 104.76
N ILE A 367 114.24 121.19 105.18
CA ILE A 367 113.41 122.04 106.03
C ILE A 367 113.01 123.26 105.20
N THR A 368 111.74 123.64 105.24
CA THR A 368 111.22 124.80 104.51
C THR A 368 111.34 126.07 105.36
N GLN A 369 111.49 127.23 104.72
CA GLN A 369 111.75 128.53 105.38
C GLN A 369 110.79 128.81 106.57
N ALA A 370 109.50 128.47 106.43
CA ALA A 370 108.47 128.68 107.45
C ALA A 370 108.66 127.87 108.75
N GLN A 371 109.50 126.83 108.74
CA GLN A 371 109.80 125.98 109.92
C GLN A 371 111.07 126.41 110.65
N VAL A 372 111.82 127.37 110.10
CA VAL A 372 113.02 127.97 110.71
C VAL A 372 112.68 129.29 111.43
N ASP A 373 111.60 129.97 111.02
CA ASP A 373 111.13 131.25 111.57
C ASP A 373 110.13 131.12 112.76
N GLN A 374 109.92 129.91 113.30
CA GLN A 374 109.16 129.63 114.54
C GLN A 374 110.11 129.42 115.72
#